data_AF-A0A9D5APE7-F1
#
_entry.id   AF-A0A9D5APE7-F1
#
_cell.length_a   1.000
_cell.length_b   1.000
_cell.length_c   1.000
_cell.angle_alpha   90.00
_cell.angle_beta   90.00
_cell.angle_gamma   90.00
#
_symmetry.space_group_name_H-M   'P 1'
#
loop_
_entity.id
_entity.type
_entity.pdbx_description
1 polymer ?
#
loop_
_entity_poly.entity_id
_entity_poly.type
_entity_poly.pdbx_seq_one_letter_code
_entity_poly.pdbx_strand_id
1 'polypeptide(L)'
;MTTERFGTREEVIRWIKKVGIDNKVTVIISRSDTETGKRGRSNKIIFGCDKGGKHKISDSGTQSASKKCGCPFKIRSTLAKDGSGWKIDVKCGLHNHGLPDRLEGHSFIGRLTTDEKQHVADLAKRHVALRNILLSLQDKFPENVTRITQVYKHKSVIEKEIRGPMSEIQHLFKLIEDAGYVYWSRKHDDSEVVKEIFWAHPDSVKLLNIFPIVLVMDSTYKTNKYRQPLFEIVGMTSTELTFAVGFAYMESEQTENFCWVLEKLKELFVKKDIFHINKNVGAKCKQHVVNDLQKTIDTLWMEVVWASDEVEYGQRLHQLEQACVDYSGFINYVKDTWLTPHRHRFVGAWINRVLHLGNTTTNRVESAHWKLKQMLGNSIGDMVKCWEAMNNNLRLQLGNIRASFQKSFYEVEHAHVSPFYGYLRGSVSRAALRRIAEELLKVDYVGTNRQICGCTLRTSYGLPCACELGRYRVGGIPIPIDVVRYNVVLVCLGNPCLTFFPMTSSHSPNVSIYCIGFVNQNHWVQVNMKEGFPLPPVTLDWKKFRSHIATTWMLGFAGRMQHWQLLTPVLA
;
A
#
# COMPACT_ATOMS: atom_id res chain seq x y z
N MET A 1 47.34 -6.23 40.17
CA MET A 1 46.73 -5.22 41.07
C MET A 1 47.09 -3.85 40.53
N THR A 2 46.21 -2.85 40.65
CA THR A 2 46.49 -1.46 40.23
C THR A 2 46.82 -0.59 41.45
N THR A 3 47.73 0.37 41.27
CA THR A 3 48.00 1.46 42.23
C THR A 3 47.22 2.73 41.89
N GLU A 4 46.49 2.73 40.78
CA GLU A 4 45.68 3.84 40.28
C GLU A 4 44.57 4.21 41.25
N ARG A 5 44.33 5.53 41.35
CA ARG A 5 43.26 6.10 42.17
C ARG A 5 42.23 6.73 41.26
N PHE A 6 40.96 6.54 41.59
CA PHE A 6 39.84 7.01 40.78
C PHE A 6 39.15 8.18 41.49
N GLY A 7 38.92 9.27 40.77
CA GLY A 7 38.32 10.48 41.33
C GLY A 7 36.85 10.26 41.72
N THR A 8 36.14 9.46 40.92
CA THR A 8 34.70 9.22 41.13
C THR A 8 34.34 7.75 41.33
N ARG A 9 33.16 7.54 41.92
CA ARG A 9 32.55 6.21 42.06
C ARG A 9 32.31 5.56 40.70
N GLU A 10 31.90 6.35 39.73
CA GLU A 10 31.55 5.92 38.38
C GLU A 10 32.80 5.51 37.60
N GLU A 11 33.91 6.24 37.76
CA GLU A 11 35.21 5.89 37.18
C GLU A 11 35.70 4.52 37.67
N VAL A 12 35.68 4.27 38.98
CA VAL A 12 36.15 2.98 39.52
C VAL A 12 35.26 1.82 39.09
N ILE A 13 33.94 2.03 38.97
CA ILE A 13 33.00 1.01 38.44
C ILE A 13 33.32 0.73 36.97
N ARG A 14 33.53 1.76 36.15
CA ARG A 14 33.83 1.64 34.72
C ARG A 14 35.13 0.88 34.49
N TRP A 15 36.18 1.27 35.20
CA TRP A 15 37.49 0.63 35.12
C TRP A 15 37.43 -0.85 35.53
N ILE A 16 36.82 -1.18 36.67
CA ILE A 16 36.72 -2.57 37.15
C ILE A 16 35.94 -3.45 36.16
N LYS A 17 34.87 -2.91 35.55
CA LYS A 17 34.11 -3.64 34.53
C LYS A 17 34.94 -3.87 33.27
N LYS A 18 35.67 -2.86 32.79
CA LYS A 18 36.56 -2.97 31.63
C LYS A 18 37.64 -4.04 31.84
N VAL A 19 38.37 -3.95 32.95
CA VAL A 19 39.38 -4.96 33.33
C VAL A 19 38.76 -6.35 33.48
N GLY A 20 37.54 -6.44 34.02
CA GLY A 20 36.79 -7.69 34.06
C GLY A 20 36.55 -8.27 32.65
N ILE A 21 36.12 -7.44 31.70
CA ILE A 21 35.90 -7.85 30.30
C ILE A 21 37.20 -8.34 29.66
N ASP A 22 38.29 -7.59 29.80
CA ASP A 22 39.61 -7.94 29.26
C ASP A 22 40.12 -9.28 29.81
N ASN A 23 39.74 -9.60 31.06
CA ASN A 23 40.11 -10.84 31.74
C ASN A 23 39.03 -11.93 31.65
N LYS A 24 38.01 -11.78 30.80
CA LYS A 24 36.92 -12.77 30.61
C LYS A 24 36.11 -13.05 31.90
N VAL A 25 36.05 -12.09 32.81
CA VAL A 25 35.30 -12.14 34.07
C VAL A 25 34.12 -11.18 34.05
N THR A 26 32.90 -11.70 34.23
CA THR A 26 31.72 -10.84 34.46
C THR A 26 31.68 -10.34 35.90
N VAL A 27 32.10 -9.09 36.11
CA VAL A 27 32.13 -8.45 37.43
C VAL A 27 30.81 -7.70 37.71
N ILE A 28 30.18 -8.00 38.85
CA ILE A 28 28.95 -7.37 39.32
C ILE A 28 29.16 -6.65 40.65
N ILE A 29 28.40 -5.59 40.92
CA ILE A 29 28.34 -4.99 42.26
C ILE A 29 27.53 -5.94 43.16
N SER A 30 28.21 -6.53 44.14
CA SER A 30 27.62 -7.44 45.13
C SER A 30 27.03 -6.68 46.33
N ARG A 31 27.63 -5.55 46.69
CA ARG A 31 27.16 -4.66 47.76
C ARG A 31 27.73 -3.27 47.55
N SER A 32 26.96 -2.23 47.88
CA SER A 32 27.43 -0.85 47.91
C SER A 32 26.88 -0.19 49.17
N ASP A 33 27.75 0.38 50.00
CA ASP A 33 27.36 1.15 51.17
C ASP A 33 27.77 2.61 50.95
N THR A 34 26.88 3.55 51.27
CA THR A 34 27.14 4.98 51.33
C THR A 34 27.28 5.44 52.77
N GLU A 35 28.12 6.44 53.00
CA GLU A 35 28.32 7.04 54.31
C GLU A 35 27.09 7.86 54.72
N THR A 36 26.42 7.42 55.80
CA THR A 36 25.19 8.04 56.30
C THR A 36 25.35 8.64 57.70
N GLY A 37 26.57 9.00 58.10
CA GLY A 37 26.87 9.54 59.44
C GLY A 37 26.71 8.57 60.62
N LYS A 38 26.36 7.29 60.37
CA LYS A 38 26.26 6.25 61.41
C LYS A 38 27.62 5.53 61.60
N ARG A 39 28.03 5.36 62.87
CA ARG A 39 29.29 4.70 63.26
C ARG A 39 29.42 3.33 62.59
N GLY A 40 30.44 3.15 61.73
CA GLY A 40 30.74 1.89 61.02
C GLY A 40 30.31 1.78 59.56
N ARG A 41 29.67 2.80 58.95
CA ARG A 41 29.34 2.83 57.51
C ARG A 41 30.23 3.83 56.76
N SER A 42 31.27 3.34 56.09
CA SER A 42 32.09 4.11 55.15
C SER A 42 31.70 3.84 53.69
N ASN A 43 31.98 4.80 52.80
CA ASN A 43 31.79 4.65 51.35
C ASN A 43 32.63 3.47 50.82
N LYS A 44 31.95 2.36 50.50
CA LYS A 44 32.58 1.14 49.99
C LYS A 44 31.71 0.43 48.96
N ILE A 45 32.37 -0.17 47.98
CA ILE A 45 31.73 -0.97 46.93
C ILE A 45 32.42 -2.33 46.92
N ILE A 46 31.63 -3.39 46.98
CA ILE A 46 32.11 -4.76 46.89
C ILE A 46 31.64 -5.31 45.56
N PHE A 47 32.59 -5.74 44.75
CA PHE A 47 32.36 -6.42 43.49
C PHE A 47 32.60 -7.92 43.65
N GLY A 48 31.91 -8.72 42.84
CA GLY A 48 32.07 -10.17 42.80
C GLY A 48 31.75 -10.73 41.42
N CYS A 49 31.98 -12.03 41.23
CA CYS A 49 31.64 -12.70 39.99
C CYS A 49 30.12 -12.89 39.88
N ASP A 50 29.57 -12.85 38.66
CA ASP A 50 28.15 -13.08 38.42
C ASP A 50 27.67 -14.50 38.83
N LYS A 51 28.59 -15.48 38.92
CA LYS A 51 28.36 -16.83 39.47
C LYS A 51 28.54 -16.92 41.00
N GLY A 52 28.83 -15.81 41.69
CA GLY A 52 28.96 -15.75 43.16
C GLY A 52 27.61 -15.82 43.90
N GLY A 53 27.59 -16.45 45.08
CA GLY A 53 26.39 -16.64 45.92
C GLY A 53 25.76 -18.04 45.80
N LYS A 54 24.78 -18.33 46.66
CA LYS A 54 23.98 -19.58 46.64
C LYS A 54 22.64 -19.33 45.95
N HIS A 55 22.11 -20.34 45.25
CA HIS A 55 20.75 -20.29 44.70
C HIS A 55 19.74 -20.24 45.85
N LYS A 56 18.74 -19.35 45.75
CA LYS A 56 17.59 -19.32 46.66
C LYS A 56 16.47 -20.07 45.96
N ILE A 57 16.05 -21.20 46.50
CA ILE A 57 14.87 -21.93 46.05
C ILE A 57 13.65 -21.11 46.47
N SER A 58 12.73 -20.83 45.54
CA SER A 58 11.42 -20.23 45.82
C SER A 58 10.32 -21.24 45.51
N ASP A 59 9.27 -21.30 46.33
CA ASP A 59 8.19 -22.29 46.26
C ASP A 59 7.27 -22.19 45.01
N SER A 60 7.54 -21.29 44.07
CA SER A 60 6.84 -21.21 42.79
C SER A 60 7.53 -22.08 41.74
N GLY A 61 6.86 -23.17 41.33
CA GLY A 61 7.36 -24.27 40.50
C GLY A 61 7.82 -23.94 39.07
N THR A 62 8.91 -23.20 38.92
CA THR A 62 9.68 -23.16 37.67
C THR A 62 11.16 -23.37 37.99
N GLN A 63 11.64 -24.60 37.80
CA GLN A 63 13.06 -24.91 37.93
C GLN A 63 13.84 -24.29 36.76
N SER A 64 14.43 -23.12 36.98
CA SER A 64 15.47 -22.60 36.10
C SER A 64 16.84 -23.02 36.62
N ALA A 65 17.68 -23.57 35.75
CA ALA A 65 19.06 -23.93 36.11
C ALA A 65 19.82 -22.69 36.60
N SER A 66 20.23 -22.70 37.87
CA SER A 66 20.95 -21.57 38.48
C SER A 66 22.40 -21.54 38.00
N LYS A 67 22.85 -20.38 37.51
CA LYS A 67 24.27 -20.14 37.18
C LYS A 67 25.17 -19.90 38.41
N LYS A 68 24.62 -19.93 39.62
CA LYS A 68 25.33 -19.61 40.87
C LYS A 68 26.07 -20.84 41.40
N CYS A 69 27.40 -20.76 41.49
CA CYS A 69 28.27 -21.84 41.98
C CYS A 69 29.06 -21.42 43.24
N GLY A 70 28.66 -20.35 43.91
CA GLY A 70 29.37 -19.86 45.10
C GLY A 70 30.76 -19.30 44.81
N CYS A 71 31.00 -18.78 43.60
CA CYS A 71 32.32 -18.26 43.19
C CYS A 71 32.92 -17.28 44.23
N PRO A 72 34.17 -17.49 44.68
CA PRO A 72 34.77 -16.71 45.76
C PRO A 72 35.37 -15.36 45.31
N PHE A 73 35.50 -15.13 44.00
CA PHE A 73 36.06 -13.91 43.42
C PHE A 73 35.41 -12.65 44.03
N LYS A 74 36.26 -11.74 44.54
CA LYS A 74 35.81 -10.56 45.27
C LYS A 74 36.81 -9.42 45.19
N ILE A 75 36.32 -8.25 44.82
CA ILE A 75 37.08 -7.00 44.83
C ILE A 75 36.37 -6.02 45.77
N ARG A 76 37.13 -5.27 46.56
CA ARG A 76 36.62 -4.21 47.42
C ARG A 76 37.20 -2.88 46.94
N SER A 77 36.34 -1.92 46.65
CA SER A 77 36.71 -0.53 46.45
C SER A 77 36.26 0.31 47.65
N THR A 78 37.11 1.21 48.13
CA THR A 78 36.83 2.10 49.27
C THR A 78 37.32 3.49 48.97
N LEU A 79 36.60 4.52 49.43
CA LEU A 79 37.10 5.89 49.40
C LEU A 79 38.28 6.02 50.37
N ALA A 80 39.41 6.55 49.92
CA ALA A 80 40.57 6.77 50.77
C ALA A 80 40.31 7.92 51.75
N LYS A 81 40.78 7.76 53.00
CA LYS A 81 40.53 8.73 54.08
C LYS A 81 41.30 10.03 53.91
N ASP A 82 42.38 9.99 53.14
CA ASP A 82 43.25 11.11 52.77
C ASP A 82 42.69 11.94 51.61
N GLY A 83 41.48 11.62 51.13
CA GLY A 83 40.86 12.32 50.00
C GLY A 83 41.47 11.95 48.64
N SER A 84 42.41 11.00 48.59
CA SER A 84 43.13 10.64 47.36
C SER A 84 42.28 9.83 46.35
N GLY A 85 40.96 9.86 46.44
CA GLY A 85 40.03 9.10 45.61
C GLY A 85 39.80 7.65 46.04
N TRP A 86 39.13 6.88 45.19
CA TRP A 86 38.79 5.48 45.43
C TRP A 86 40.00 4.57 45.21
N LYS A 87 40.23 3.64 46.17
CA LYS A 87 41.24 2.58 46.07
C LYS A 87 40.62 1.22 45.88
N ILE A 88 41.27 0.37 45.09
CA ILE A 88 40.84 -1.01 44.80
C ILE A 88 41.71 -2.00 45.57
N ASP A 89 41.07 -2.99 46.18
CA ASP A 89 41.72 -4.09 46.89
C ASP A 89 41.09 -5.42 46.44
N VAL A 90 41.92 -6.32 45.90
CA VAL A 90 41.47 -7.66 45.47
C VAL A 90 41.45 -8.57 46.69
N LYS A 91 40.24 -8.89 47.17
CA LYS A 91 40.05 -9.76 48.35
C LYS A 91 40.16 -11.24 48.00
N CYS A 92 39.76 -11.62 46.78
CA CYS A 92 39.98 -12.96 46.24
C CYS A 92 39.99 -12.89 44.71
N GLY A 93 41.08 -13.32 44.08
CA GLY A 93 41.20 -13.38 42.62
C GLY A 93 40.87 -14.76 42.01
N LEU A 94 40.56 -15.76 42.84
CA LEU A 94 40.32 -17.12 42.38
C LEU A 94 38.87 -17.31 41.89
N HIS A 95 38.71 -18.14 40.87
CA HIS A 95 37.44 -18.62 40.36
C HIS A 95 37.35 -20.14 40.56
N ASN A 96 36.18 -20.64 40.95
CA ASN A 96 35.92 -22.08 41.09
C ASN A 96 35.20 -22.67 39.87
N HIS A 97 35.32 -22.02 38.72
CA HIS A 97 34.69 -22.40 37.46
C HIS A 97 35.55 -21.92 36.28
N GLY A 98 35.44 -22.56 35.12
CA GLY A 98 36.08 -22.10 33.89
C GLY A 98 35.60 -20.71 33.46
N LEU A 99 36.49 -19.95 32.81
CA LEU A 99 36.19 -18.67 32.18
C LEU A 99 35.80 -18.91 30.70
N PRO A 100 34.82 -18.17 30.15
CA PRO A 100 34.32 -18.37 28.80
C PRO A 100 35.31 -17.89 27.73
N ASP A 101 35.33 -18.53 26.56
CA ASP A 101 36.21 -18.14 25.44
C ASP A 101 35.84 -16.79 24.81
N ARG A 102 34.54 -16.47 24.76
CA ARG A 102 33.97 -15.18 24.32
C ARG A 102 32.91 -14.72 25.32
N LEU A 103 32.92 -13.42 25.65
CA LEU A 103 31.90 -12.81 26.53
C LEU A 103 30.58 -12.45 25.81
N GLU A 104 30.51 -12.67 24.50
CA GLU A 104 29.32 -12.41 23.67
C GLU A 104 28.09 -13.18 24.19
N GLY A 105 27.11 -12.44 24.73
CA GLY A 105 25.87 -13.01 25.28
C GLY A 105 25.80 -13.21 26.78
N HIS A 106 26.81 -12.77 27.53
CA HIS A 106 26.70 -12.73 28.99
C HIS A 106 25.59 -11.75 29.42
N SER A 107 24.60 -12.25 30.16
CA SER A 107 23.35 -11.56 30.54
C SER A 107 23.52 -10.23 31.28
N PHE A 108 24.72 -9.97 31.81
CA PHE A 108 25.06 -8.76 32.55
C PHE A 108 25.82 -7.74 31.71
N ILE A 109 26.67 -8.19 30.78
CA ILE A 109 27.49 -7.32 29.92
C ILE A 109 26.66 -6.79 28.75
N GLY A 110 25.76 -7.59 28.18
CA GLY A 110 24.85 -7.12 27.11
C GLY A 110 23.71 -6.19 27.57
N ARG A 111 23.70 -5.71 28.82
CA ARG A 111 22.64 -4.82 29.31
C ARG A 111 22.83 -3.41 28.77
N LEU A 112 21.78 -2.88 28.13
CA LEU A 112 21.75 -1.50 27.64
C LEU A 112 21.91 -0.51 28.80
N THR A 113 22.85 0.43 28.65
CA THR A 113 23.02 1.66 29.43
C THR A 113 21.89 2.65 29.17
N THR A 114 21.77 3.71 29.96
CA THR A 114 20.70 4.71 29.79
C THR A 114 20.69 5.32 28.38
N ASP A 115 21.86 5.67 27.85
CA ASP A 115 21.99 6.30 26.53
C ASP A 115 21.66 5.31 25.40
N GLU A 116 22.11 4.06 25.53
CA GLU A 116 21.76 2.99 24.58
C GLU A 116 20.26 2.67 24.61
N LYS A 117 19.63 2.69 25.80
CA LYS A 117 18.18 2.53 25.93
C LYS A 117 17.41 3.67 25.26
N GLN A 118 17.86 4.91 25.42
CA GLN A 118 17.26 6.06 24.75
C GLN A 118 17.39 5.96 23.24
N HIS A 119 18.57 5.55 22.73
CA HIS A 119 18.78 5.32 21.31
C HIS A 119 17.85 4.24 20.75
N VAL A 120 17.67 3.14 21.48
CA VAL A 120 16.68 2.10 21.14
C VAL A 120 15.26 2.67 21.16
N ALA A 121 14.91 3.50 22.16
CA ALA A 121 13.59 4.11 22.26
C ALA A 121 13.27 5.04 21.09
N ASP A 122 14.22 5.87 20.67
CA ASP A 122 14.02 6.80 19.55
C ASP A 122 13.81 6.06 18.23
N LEU A 123 14.58 4.99 17.99
CA LEU A 123 14.41 4.15 16.80
C LEU A 123 13.13 3.28 16.88
N ALA A 124 12.77 2.81 18.07
CA ALA A 124 11.53 2.06 18.30
C ALA A 124 10.29 2.92 18.03
N LYS A 125 10.27 4.17 18.51
CA LYS A 125 9.20 5.16 18.24
C LYS A 125 9.04 5.49 16.75
N ARG A 126 10.08 5.25 15.95
CA ARG A 126 10.08 5.42 14.48
C ARG A 126 9.82 4.11 13.73
N HIS A 127 9.42 3.05 14.45
CA HIS A 127 9.09 1.73 13.90
C HIS A 127 10.24 1.08 13.08
N VAL A 128 11.50 1.33 13.47
CA VAL A 128 12.67 0.75 12.81
C VAL A 128 12.77 -0.76 13.10
N ALA A 129 13.13 -1.55 12.09
CA ALA A 129 13.30 -2.99 12.22
C ALA A 129 14.42 -3.36 13.23
N LEU A 130 14.20 -4.41 14.04
CA LEU A 130 15.10 -4.83 15.12
C LEU A 130 16.56 -5.04 14.67
N ARG A 131 16.77 -5.60 13.47
CA ARG A 131 18.10 -5.79 12.90
C ARG A 131 18.83 -4.45 12.68
N ASN A 132 18.12 -3.45 12.19
CA ASN A 132 18.68 -2.13 11.93
C ASN A 132 18.90 -1.35 13.23
N ILE A 133 18.06 -1.56 14.25
CA ILE A 133 18.30 -1.04 15.61
C ILE A 133 19.59 -1.63 16.17
N LEU A 134 19.80 -2.95 16.03
CA LEU A 134 21.02 -3.60 16.50
C LEU A 134 22.27 -3.10 15.76
N LEU A 135 22.21 -3.00 14.42
CA LEU A 135 23.31 -2.45 13.63
C LEU A 135 23.65 -1.01 14.04
N SER A 136 22.62 -0.18 14.24
CA SER A 136 22.82 1.20 14.69
C SER A 136 23.38 1.29 16.13
N LEU A 137 23.02 0.35 17.00
CA LEU A 137 23.63 0.24 18.33
C LEU A 137 25.11 -0.13 18.25
N GLN A 138 25.47 -1.11 17.41
CA GLN A 138 26.86 -1.54 17.23
C GLN A 138 27.73 -0.45 16.61
N ASP A 139 27.17 0.31 15.68
CA ASP A 139 27.85 1.44 15.02
C ASP A 139 28.07 2.61 16.00
N LYS A 140 27.04 2.98 16.76
CA LYS A 140 27.10 4.11 17.70
C LYS A 140 27.79 3.78 19.03
N PHE A 141 27.77 2.51 19.44
CA PHE A 141 28.35 2.03 20.69
C PHE A 141 29.22 0.78 20.43
N PRO A 142 30.48 0.95 19.98
CA PRO A 142 31.33 -0.17 19.54
C PRO A 142 31.66 -1.21 20.62
N GLU A 143 31.62 -0.82 21.91
CA GLU A 143 31.83 -1.73 23.05
C GLU A 143 30.55 -2.53 23.41
N ASN A 144 29.43 -2.29 22.73
CA ASN A 144 28.16 -2.95 22.99
C ASN A 144 28.19 -4.41 22.51
N VAL A 145 27.90 -5.34 23.42
CA VAL A 145 27.77 -6.78 23.13
C VAL A 145 26.32 -7.28 23.26
N THR A 146 25.34 -6.38 23.10
CA THR A 146 23.92 -6.67 23.22
C THR A 146 23.47 -7.60 22.10
N ARG A 147 22.68 -8.63 22.45
CA ARG A 147 22.06 -9.53 21.46
C ARG A 147 20.74 -8.96 20.95
N ILE A 148 20.33 -9.37 19.75
CA ILE A 148 19.02 -9.01 19.17
C ILE A 148 17.84 -9.31 20.12
N THR A 149 17.96 -10.35 20.95
CA THR A 149 16.96 -10.74 21.96
C THR A 149 16.78 -9.70 23.06
N GLN A 150 17.83 -8.97 23.42
CA GLN A 150 17.76 -7.90 24.42
C GLN A 150 17.18 -6.62 23.80
N VAL A 151 17.53 -6.32 22.55
CA VAL A 151 16.88 -5.23 21.77
C VAL A 151 15.38 -5.50 21.67
N TYR A 152 14.99 -6.73 21.33
CA TYR A 152 13.59 -7.15 21.31
C TYR A 152 12.89 -6.92 22.66
N LYS A 153 13.50 -7.37 23.77
CA LYS A 153 12.94 -7.18 25.13
C LYS A 153 12.77 -5.71 25.46
N HIS A 154 13.75 -4.87 25.13
CA HIS A 154 13.68 -3.45 25.42
C HIS A 154 12.64 -2.74 24.55
N LYS A 155 12.63 -3.02 23.24
CA LYS A 155 11.59 -2.54 22.32
C LYS A 155 10.20 -2.92 22.84
N SER A 156 10.01 -4.15 23.30
CA SER A 156 8.73 -4.61 23.86
C SER A 156 8.32 -3.87 25.14
N VAL A 157 9.26 -3.43 25.99
CA VAL A 157 8.95 -2.59 27.16
C VAL A 157 8.50 -1.21 26.70
N ILE A 158 9.23 -0.59 25.78
CA ILE A 158 8.89 0.73 25.21
C ILE A 158 7.54 0.70 24.49
N GLU A 159 7.27 -0.34 23.70
CA GLU A 159 5.98 -0.55 23.03
C GLU A 159 4.84 -0.67 24.05
N LYS A 160 5.05 -1.32 25.20
CA LYS A 160 4.06 -1.39 26.29
C LYS A 160 3.83 -0.03 26.95
N GLU A 161 4.88 0.77 27.15
CA GLU A 161 4.77 2.12 27.71
C GLU A 161 4.02 3.06 26.75
N ILE A 162 4.32 2.99 25.45
CA ILE A 162 3.62 3.76 24.39
C ILE A 162 2.15 3.34 24.30
N ARG A 163 1.87 2.04 24.36
CA ARG A 163 0.49 1.52 24.38
C ARG A 163 -0.28 1.99 25.61
N GLY A 164 0.38 2.07 26.76
CA GLY A 164 -0.25 2.45 28.02
C GLY A 164 -1.48 1.59 28.33
N PRO A 165 -2.62 2.21 28.73
CA PRO A 165 -3.85 1.48 29.06
C PRO A 165 -4.64 1.02 27.82
N MET A 166 -4.26 1.43 26.61
CA MET A 166 -5.04 1.12 25.40
C MET A 166 -5.10 -0.38 25.14
N SER A 167 -6.25 -0.84 24.65
CA SER A 167 -6.36 -2.16 24.02
C SER A 167 -5.54 -2.20 22.73
N GLU A 168 -5.34 -3.40 22.19
CA GLU A 168 -4.57 -3.55 20.94
C GLU A 168 -5.25 -2.87 19.75
N ILE A 169 -6.58 -2.96 19.67
CA ILE A 169 -7.35 -2.34 18.60
C ILE A 169 -7.44 -0.82 18.75
N GLN A 170 -7.50 -0.31 19.98
CA GLN A 170 -7.40 1.13 20.25
C GLN A 170 -6.03 1.68 19.83
N HIS A 171 -4.95 0.95 20.12
CA HIS A 171 -3.62 1.33 19.68
C HIS A 171 -3.49 1.29 18.15
N LEU A 172 -4.08 0.30 17.49
CA LEU A 172 -4.13 0.22 16.03
C LEU A 172 -4.86 1.43 15.42
N PHE A 173 -6.04 1.81 15.92
CA PHE A 173 -6.74 3.01 15.44
C PHE A 173 -5.89 4.26 15.58
N LYS A 174 -5.25 4.44 16.74
CA LYS A 174 -4.35 5.58 16.95
C LYS A 174 -3.22 5.61 15.94
N LEU A 175 -2.59 4.47 15.63
CA LEU A 175 -1.53 4.41 14.62
C LEU A 175 -2.02 4.73 13.20
N ILE A 176 -3.22 4.26 12.84
CA ILE A 176 -3.87 4.56 11.56
C ILE A 176 -4.15 6.07 11.45
N GLU A 177 -4.69 6.68 12.51
CA GLU A 177 -4.97 8.12 12.61
C GLU A 177 -3.70 8.96 12.57
N ASP A 178 -2.70 8.64 13.41
CA ASP A 178 -1.42 9.35 13.50
C ASP A 178 -0.66 9.29 12.15
N ALA A 179 -0.83 8.20 11.39
CA ALA A 179 -0.26 8.04 10.06
C ALA A 179 -1.09 8.68 8.93
N GLY A 180 -2.26 9.26 9.25
CA GLY A 180 -3.13 9.95 8.29
C GLY A 180 -3.87 9.04 7.31
N TYR A 181 -4.11 7.78 7.68
CA TYR A 181 -4.89 6.86 6.86
C TYR A 181 -6.38 7.20 6.88
N VAL A 182 -7.06 6.92 5.78
CA VAL A 182 -8.53 6.88 5.78
C VAL A 182 -8.96 5.51 6.29
N TYR A 183 -9.92 5.45 7.20
CA TYR A 183 -10.38 4.18 7.75
C TYR A 183 -11.86 4.18 8.16
N TRP A 184 -12.41 2.98 8.25
CA TRP A 184 -13.76 2.70 8.75
C TRP A 184 -13.70 1.51 9.70
N SER A 185 -14.64 1.45 10.64
CA SER A 185 -14.84 0.28 11.48
C SER A 185 -16.31 0.10 11.81
N ARG A 186 -16.74 -1.14 12.06
CA ARG A 186 -18.04 -1.43 12.67
C ARG A 186 -17.88 -2.36 13.87
N LYS A 187 -18.78 -2.22 14.84
CA LYS A 187 -18.79 -2.96 16.11
C LYS A 187 -19.96 -3.96 16.11
N HIS A 188 -19.95 -4.89 17.05
CA HIS A 188 -21.14 -5.68 17.37
C HIS A 188 -22.21 -4.79 18.02
N ASP A 189 -23.48 -5.04 17.71
CA ASP A 189 -24.60 -4.14 18.08
C ASP A 189 -24.70 -3.88 19.59
N ASP A 190 -24.32 -4.87 20.42
CA ASP A 190 -24.39 -4.80 21.88
C ASP A 190 -23.01 -4.78 22.56
N SER A 191 -21.93 -4.43 21.85
CA SER A 191 -20.61 -4.37 22.48
C SER A 191 -19.65 -3.36 21.87
N GLU A 192 -18.66 -2.96 22.67
CA GLU A 192 -17.53 -2.15 22.21
C GLU A 192 -16.49 -2.97 21.41
N VAL A 193 -16.79 -4.22 21.07
CA VAL A 193 -15.91 -5.10 20.30
C VAL A 193 -16.05 -4.78 18.81
N VAL A 194 -14.93 -4.41 18.19
CA VAL A 194 -14.85 -4.17 16.76
C VAL A 194 -14.99 -5.49 16.00
N LYS A 195 -15.96 -5.54 15.08
CA LYS A 195 -16.25 -6.67 14.21
C LYS A 195 -15.36 -6.64 12.97
N GLU A 196 -15.24 -5.48 12.32
CA GLU A 196 -14.36 -5.25 11.17
C GLU A 196 -13.74 -3.86 11.18
N ILE A 197 -12.58 -3.75 10.54
CA ILE A 197 -11.88 -2.50 10.27
C ILE A 197 -11.31 -2.55 8.84
N PHE A 198 -11.48 -1.47 8.08
CA PHE A 198 -10.91 -1.28 6.75
C PHE A 198 -10.14 0.04 6.71
N TRP A 199 -8.95 0.06 6.10
CA TRP A 199 -8.13 1.27 6.01
C TRP A 199 -7.34 1.34 4.70
N ALA A 200 -7.07 2.56 4.24
CA ALA A 200 -6.36 2.86 3.00
C ALA A 200 -5.45 4.08 3.13
N HIS A 201 -4.25 4.01 2.55
CA HIS A 201 -3.29 5.11 2.57
C HIS A 201 -3.68 6.19 1.55
N PRO A 202 -3.62 7.50 1.86
CA PRO A 202 -4.07 8.55 0.96
C PRO A 202 -3.39 8.52 -0.42
N ASP A 203 -2.09 8.23 -0.49
CA ASP A 203 -1.40 8.11 -1.78
C ASP A 203 -1.81 6.85 -2.56
N SER A 204 -2.18 5.76 -1.88
CA SER A 204 -2.79 4.60 -2.55
C SER A 204 -4.16 4.94 -3.12
N VAL A 205 -4.95 5.77 -2.43
CA VAL A 205 -6.24 6.26 -2.93
C VAL A 205 -6.05 7.13 -4.18
N LYS A 206 -5.02 7.99 -4.20
CA LYS A 206 -4.67 8.74 -5.42
C LYS A 206 -4.31 7.80 -6.57
N LEU A 207 -3.47 6.79 -6.31
CA LEU A 207 -3.10 5.80 -7.33
C LEU A 207 -4.30 4.98 -7.81
N LEU A 208 -5.21 4.59 -6.91
CA LEU A 208 -6.46 3.91 -7.24
C LEU A 208 -7.29 4.73 -8.24
N ASN A 209 -7.42 6.04 -7.99
CA ASN A 209 -8.19 6.93 -8.85
C ASN A 209 -7.47 7.27 -10.17
N ILE A 210 -6.13 7.15 -10.23
CA ILE A 210 -5.36 7.27 -11.49
C ILE A 210 -5.42 5.97 -12.30
N PHE A 211 -5.42 4.82 -11.63
CA PHE A 211 -5.40 3.49 -12.25
C PHE A 211 -6.57 2.59 -11.77
N PRO A 212 -7.84 2.97 -11.99
CA PRO A 212 -9.01 2.27 -11.42
C PRO A 212 -9.39 0.98 -12.18
N ILE A 213 -8.63 0.61 -13.23
CA ILE A 213 -9.07 -0.34 -14.25
C ILE A 213 -9.00 -1.79 -13.75
N VAL A 214 -7.99 -2.14 -12.96
CA VAL A 214 -7.80 -3.51 -12.46
C VAL A 214 -7.52 -3.49 -10.98
N LEU A 215 -8.35 -4.21 -10.23
CA LEU A 215 -8.13 -4.57 -8.84
C LEU A 215 -8.08 -6.07 -8.69
N VAL A 216 -7.18 -6.55 -7.83
CA VAL A 216 -7.12 -7.95 -7.44
C VAL A 216 -7.12 -8.03 -5.93
N MET A 217 -7.85 -8.98 -5.36
CA MET A 217 -8.13 -9.05 -3.94
C MET A 217 -7.93 -10.48 -3.43
N ASP A 218 -7.38 -10.63 -2.23
CA ASP A 218 -7.14 -11.95 -1.63
C ASP A 218 -7.18 -11.91 -0.09
N SER A 219 -7.70 -12.98 0.53
CA SER A 219 -7.79 -13.14 1.98
C SER A 219 -6.67 -14.03 2.51
N THR A 220 -5.93 -13.54 3.51
CA THR A 220 -4.98 -14.36 4.28
C THR A 220 -5.64 -14.85 5.57
N TYR A 221 -5.47 -16.14 5.89
CA TYR A 221 -5.86 -16.67 7.20
C TYR A 221 -4.77 -16.48 8.26
N LYS A 222 -5.19 -16.31 9.52
CA LYS A 222 -4.34 -16.46 10.72
C LYS A 222 -3.14 -15.52 10.76
N THR A 223 -3.30 -14.23 10.44
CA THR A 223 -2.21 -13.26 10.45
C THR A 223 -2.05 -12.51 11.77
N ASN A 224 -3.02 -12.63 12.68
CA ASN A 224 -2.95 -12.03 14.00
C ASN A 224 -3.36 -13.03 15.09
N LYS A 225 -3.01 -12.72 16.35
CA LYS A 225 -3.32 -13.56 17.52
C LYS A 225 -4.81 -13.84 17.74
N TYR A 226 -5.70 -13.06 17.13
CA TYR A 226 -7.15 -13.23 17.18
C TYR A 226 -7.68 -14.14 16.05
N ARG A 227 -6.81 -14.62 15.16
CA ARG A 227 -7.12 -15.49 14.02
C ARG A 227 -8.10 -14.89 13.01
N GLN A 228 -8.25 -13.56 13.01
CA GLN A 228 -9.10 -12.86 12.04
C GLN A 228 -8.46 -12.90 10.63
N PRO A 229 -9.26 -13.17 9.58
CA PRO A 229 -8.83 -12.98 8.20
C PRO A 229 -8.35 -11.55 7.93
N LEU A 230 -7.22 -11.42 7.25
CA LEU A 230 -6.74 -10.14 6.71
C LEU A 230 -6.93 -10.17 5.20
N PHE A 231 -7.81 -9.29 4.71
CA PHE A 231 -8.13 -9.10 3.31
C PHE A 231 -7.30 -7.96 2.72
N GLU A 232 -6.59 -8.24 1.64
CA GLU A 232 -5.74 -7.27 0.93
C GLU A 232 -6.34 -6.95 -0.44
N ILE A 233 -6.44 -5.66 -0.77
CA ILE A 233 -6.86 -5.18 -2.09
C ILE A 233 -5.65 -4.56 -2.78
N VAL A 234 -5.34 -5.02 -3.99
CA VAL A 234 -4.14 -4.65 -4.75
C VAL A 234 -4.54 -4.00 -6.08
N GLY A 235 -3.96 -2.83 -6.35
CA GLY A 235 -4.08 -2.09 -7.60
C GLY A 235 -2.79 -2.15 -8.42
N MET A 236 -2.84 -1.63 -9.64
CA MET A 236 -1.76 -1.76 -10.62
C MET A 236 -1.50 -0.45 -11.36
N THR A 237 -0.23 -0.13 -11.58
CA THR A 237 0.16 1.10 -12.29
C THR A 237 0.48 0.84 -13.76
N SER A 238 0.57 1.91 -14.56
CA SER A 238 1.05 1.87 -15.96
C SER A 238 2.51 1.41 -16.14
N THR A 239 3.25 1.25 -15.04
CA THR A 239 4.60 0.67 -15.04
C THR A 239 4.63 -0.79 -14.60
N GLU A 240 3.45 -1.42 -14.52
CA GLU A 240 3.25 -2.83 -14.13
C GLU A 240 3.61 -3.17 -12.67
N LEU A 241 3.95 -2.17 -11.86
CA LEU A 241 4.10 -2.33 -10.42
C LEU A 241 2.74 -2.38 -9.73
N THR A 242 2.62 -3.25 -8.74
CA THR A 242 1.46 -3.39 -7.85
C THR A 242 1.59 -2.49 -6.62
N PHE A 243 0.45 -2.10 -6.05
CA PHE A 243 0.37 -1.40 -4.77
C PHE A 243 -0.83 -1.86 -3.96
N ALA A 244 -0.71 -1.90 -2.63
CA ALA A 244 -1.88 -2.12 -1.79
C ALA A 244 -2.78 -0.86 -1.80
N VAL A 245 -4.03 -1.06 -2.21
CA VAL A 245 -5.09 -0.05 -2.19
C VAL A 245 -5.60 0.14 -0.77
N GLY A 246 -5.89 -0.98 -0.10
CA GLY A 246 -6.40 -0.99 1.26
C GLY A 246 -6.37 -2.40 1.85
N PHE A 247 -6.56 -2.45 3.16
CA PHE A 247 -6.55 -3.68 3.94
C PHE A 247 -7.79 -3.72 4.83
N ALA A 248 -8.29 -4.92 5.11
CA ALA A 248 -9.33 -5.13 6.12
C ALA A 248 -9.02 -6.30 7.04
N TYR A 249 -9.28 -6.11 8.34
CA TYR A 249 -9.49 -7.24 9.24
C TYR A 249 -10.99 -7.56 9.27
N MET A 250 -11.32 -8.82 9.04
CA MET A 250 -12.67 -9.34 9.07
C MET A 250 -12.84 -10.34 10.20
N GLU A 251 -14.03 -10.42 10.80
CA GLU A 251 -14.34 -11.46 11.79
C GLU A 251 -14.37 -12.86 11.15
N SER A 252 -14.92 -12.96 9.94
CA SER A 252 -15.03 -14.19 9.16
C SER A 252 -14.97 -13.91 7.66
N GLU A 253 -14.84 -14.97 6.85
CA GLU A 253 -14.93 -14.89 5.38
C GLU A 253 -16.36 -15.19 4.91
N GLN A 254 -17.35 -14.56 5.53
CA GLN A 254 -18.75 -14.66 5.11
C GLN A 254 -19.09 -13.51 4.16
N THR A 255 -20.12 -13.72 3.34
CA THR A 255 -20.59 -12.74 2.35
C THR A 255 -20.82 -11.35 2.95
N GLU A 256 -21.36 -11.27 4.17
CA GLU A 256 -21.62 -10.00 4.84
C GLU A 256 -20.33 -9.20 5.14
N ASN A 257 -19.25 -9.90 5.52
CA ASN A 257 -17.96 -9.26 5.82
C ASN A 257 -17.36 -8.67 4.54
N PHE A 258 -17.35 -9.44 3.45
CA PHE A 258 -16.86 -8.97 2.15
C PHE A 258 -17.70 -7.82 1.60
N CYS A 259 -19.03 -7.91 1.70
CA CYS A 259 -19.93 -6.82 1.28
C CYS A 259 -19.57 -5.51 1.98
N TRP A 260 -19.37 -5.56 3.31
CA TRP A 260 -19.00 -4.36 4.07
C TRP A 260 -17.67 -3.78 3.60
N VAL A 261 -16.62 -4.61 3.44
CA VAL A 261 -15.31 -4.13 2.96
C VAL A 261 -15.39 -3.55 1.55
N LEU A 262 -16.12 -4.20 0.64
CA LEU A 262 -16.28 -3.73 -0.74
C LEU A 262 -17.11 -2.45 -0.82
N GLU A 263 -18.10 -2.26 0.06
CA GLU A 263 -18.82 -1.00 0.20
C GLU A 263 -17.86 0.13 0.63
N LYS A 264 -16.93 -0.12 1.54
CA LYS A 264 -15.90 0.88 1.94
C LYS A 264 -14.85 1.12 0.88
N LEU A 265 -14.42 0.09 0.17
CA LEU A 265 -13.58 0.24 -1.01
C LEU A 265 -14.27 1.10 -2.08
N LYS A 266 -15.58 0.92 -2.28
CA LYS A 266 -16.37 1.73 -3.21
C LYS A 266 -16.37 3.22 -2.81
N GLU A 267 -16.40 3.53 -1.52
CA GLU A 267 -16.29 4.90 -1.00
C GLU A 267 -14.92 5.55 -1.31
N LEU A 268 -13.86 4.78 -1.59
CA LEU A 268 -12.55 5.29 -2.00
C LEU A 268 -12.46 5.69 -3.48
N PHE A 269 -13.36 5.14 -4.30
CA PHE A 269 -13.50 5.60 -5.67
C PHE A 269 -14.25 6.92 -5.66
N VAL A 270 -13.78 7.86 -6.47
CA VAL A 270 -14.61 9.00 -6.86
C VAL A 270 -15.76 8.46 -7.73
N LYS A 271 -16.92 8.17 -7.08
CA LYS A 271 -18.16 7.49 -7.55
C LYS A 271 -18.35 7.20 -9.05
N LYS A 272 -18.69 5.92 -9.38
CA LYS A 272 -19.64 5.42 -10.42
C LYS A 272 -20.01 3.92 -10.14
N ASP A 273 -21.31 3.52 -10.11
CA ASP A 273 -21.93 2.38 -9.33
C ASP A 273 -22.62 1.20 -10.10
N ILE A 274 -22.52 -0.08 -9.64
CA ILE A 274 -23.29 -1.27 -10.15
C ILE A 274 -23.92 -2.16 -9.04
N PHE A 275 -23.17 -2.59 -8.02
CA PHE A 275 -23.61 -3.59 -7.02
C PHE A 275 -24.92 -3.25 -6.27
N HIS A 276 -25.14 -1.97 -5.95
CA HIS A 276 -26.32 -1.52 -5.22
C HIS A 276 -27.61 -1.65 -6.03
N ILE A 277 -27.50 -1.70 -7.36
CA ILE A 277 -28.64 -1.85 -8.27
C ILE A 277 -29.28 -3.23 -8.08
N ASN A 278 -28.47 -4.29 -8.08
CA ASN A 278 -28.95 -5.67 -7.96
C ASN A 278 -29.59 -5.95 -6.60
N LYS A 279 -29.01 -5.42 -5.51
CA LYS A 279 -29.56 -5.55 -4.15
C LYS A 279 -30.93 -4.89 -4.02
N ASN A 280 -31.11 -3.72 -4.62
CA ASN A 280 -32.38 -2.99 -4.59
C ASN A 280 -33.46 -3.69 -5.42
N VAL A 281 -33.11 -4.24 -6.59
CA VAL A 281 -34.05 -5.02 -7.42
C VAL A 281 -34.49 -6.30 -6.70
N GLY A 282 -33.57 -7.07 -6.12
CA GLY A 282 -33.92 -8.30 -5.39
C GLY A 282 -34.79 -8.05 -4.15
N ALA A 283 -34.54 -6.96 -3.41
CA ALA A 283 -35.38 -6.57 -2.29
C ALA A 283 -36.80 -6.21 -2.73
N LYS A 284 -36.94 -5.54 -3.88
CA LYS A 284 -38.26 -5.20 -4.46
C LYS A 284 -38.98 -6.43 -5.02
N CYS A 285 -38.25 -7.40 -5.57
CA CYS A 285 -38.81 -8.66 -6.05
C CYS A 285 -39.53 -9.42 -4.92
N LYS A 286 -38.86 -9.61 -3.78
CA LYS A 286 -39.43 -10.29 -2.60
C LYS A 286 -40.68 -9.64 -2.01
N GLN A 287 -40.83 -8.32 -2.19
CA GLN A 287 -42.00 -7.59 -1.71
C GLN A 287 -43.24 -7.79 -2.57
N HIS A 288 -43.07 -8.11 -3.85
CA HIS A 288 -44.14 -8.04 -4.84
C HIS A 288 -44.41 -9.37 -5.56
N VAL A 289 -43.49 -10.35 -5.47
CA VAL A 289 -43.56 -11.65 -6.14
C VAL A 289 -43.65 -12.79 -5.11
N VAL A 290 -44.45 -13.83 -5.38
CA VAL A 290 -44.60 -15.01 -4.50
C VAL A 290 -43.37 -15.93 -4.49
N ASN A 291 -43.12 -16.60 -3.36
CA ASN A 291 -41.87 -17.29 -3.04
C ASN A 291 -41.41 -18.34 -4.08
N ASP A 292 -42.31 -19.12 -4.65
CA ASP A 292 -41.94 -20.21 -5.58
C ASP A 292 -41.47 -19.70 -6.96
N LEU A 293 -41.81 -18.46 -7.32
CA LEU A 293 -41.45 -17.82 -8.59
C LEU A 293 -40.31 -16.79 -8.46
N GLN A 294 -40.00 -16.32 -7.25
CA GLN A 294 -38.91 -15.37 -7.00
C GLN A 294 -37.56 -15.86 -7.55
N LYS A 295 -37.23 -17.13 -7.34
CA LYS A 295 -35.96 -17.71 -7.84
C LYS A 295 -35.86 -17.67 -9.36
N THR A 296 -36.97 -17.92 -10.05
CA THR A 296 -37.06 -17.87 -11.50
C THR A 296 -36.88 -16.44 -12.00
N ILE A 297 -37.55 -15.47 -11.36
CA ILE A 297 -37.45 -14.04 -11.73
C ILE A 297 -36.07 -13.45 -11.41
N ASP A 298 -35.46 -13.82 -10.29
CA ASP A 298 -34.10 -13.41 -9.93
C ASP A 298 -33.07 -13.94 -10.93
N THR A 299 -33.27 -15.17 -11.42
CA THR A 299 -32.44 -15.77 -12.47
C THR A 299 -32.57 -14.98 -13.78
N LEU A 300 -33.81 -14.73 -14.23
CA LEU A 300 -34.07 -13.95 -15.44
C LEU A 300 -33.55 -12.51 -15.35
N TRP A 301 -33.63 -11.88 -14.17
CA TRP A 301 -33.03 -10.56 -13.94
C TRP A 301 -31.51 -10.58 -14.10
N MET A 302 -30.82 -11.60 -13.58
CA MET A 302 -29.38 -11.75 -13.79
C MET A 302 -29.03 -11.99 -15.26
N GLU A 303 -29.85 -12.73 -16.00
CA GLU A 303 -29.66 -12.91 -17.44
C GLU A 303 -29.79 -11.59 -18.22
N VAL A 304 -30.70 -10.70 -17.80
CA VAL A 304 -30.80 -9.34 -18.35
C VAL A 304 -29.55 -8.51 -18.05
N VAL A 305 -29.03 -8.58 -16.82
CA VAL A 305 -27.84 -7.82 -16.41
C VAL A 305 -26.56 -8.32 -17.07
N TRP A 306 -26.44 -9.62 -17.34
CA TRP A 306 -25.23 -10.21 -17.90
C TRP A 306 -25.29 -10.53 -19.39
N ALA A 307 -26.38 -10.19 -20.07
CA ALA A 307 -26.51 -10.33 -21.52
C ALA A 307 -25.27 -9.81 -22.24
N SER A 308 -24.73 -10.56 -23.19
CA SER A 308 -23.41 -10.31 -23.78
C SER A 308 -23.41 -9.23 -24.86
N ASP A 309 -24.56 -8.99 -25.50
CA ASP A 309 -24.79 -7.95 -26.49
C ASP A 309 -26.24 -7.41 -26.45
N GLU A 310 -26.52 -6.36 -27.22
CA GLU A 310 -27.81 -5.65 -27.16
C GLU A 310 -28.99 -6.50 -27.68
N VAL A 311 -28.71 -7.47 -28.57
CA VAL A 311 -29.72 -8.38 -29.11
C VAL A 311 -30.12 -9.40 -28.05
N GLU A 312 -29.13 -10.00 -27.39
CA GLU A 312 -29.36 -10.90 -26.27
C GLU A 312 -30.05 -10.16 -25.11
N TYR A 313 -29.63 -8.92 -24.80
CA TYR A 313 -30.29 -8.11 -23.77
C TYR A 313 -31.78 -7.93 -24.02
N GLY A 314 -32.16 -7.61 -25.26
CA GLY A 314 -33.57 -7.44 -25.64
C GLY A 314 -34.37 -8.73 -25.46
N GLN A 315 -33.80 -9.88 -25.84
CA GLN A 315 -34.43 -11.19 -25.68
C GLN A 315 -34.62 -11.56 -24.20
N ARG A 316 -33.58 -11.38 -23.37
CA ARG A 316 -33.66 -11.66 -21.93
C ARG A 316 -34.62 -10.72 -21.21
N LEU A 317 -34.63 -9.44 -21.58
CA LEU A 317 -35.55 -8.47 -20.99
C LEU A 317 -36.99 -8.84 -21.30
N HIS A 318 -37.27 -9.26 -22.53
CA HIS A 318 -38.60 -9.71 -22.91
C HIS A 318 -39.03 -10.95 -22.12
N GLN A 319 -38.14 -11.93 -21.91
CA GLN A 319 -38.43 -13.11 -21.10
C GLN A 319 -38.72 -12.76 -19.63
N LEU A 320 -37.96 -11.81 -19.07
CA LEU A 320 -38.22 -11.29 -17.73
C LEU A 320 -39.59 -10.59 -17.65
N GLU A 321 -39.96 -9.79 -18.66
CA GLU A 321 -41.26 -9.13 -18.73
C GLU A 321 -42.42 -10.14 -18.77
N GLN A 322 -42.30 -11.20 -19.59
CA GLN A 322 -43.32 -12.24 -19.67
C GLN A 322 -43.49 -12.99 -18.34
N ALA A 323 -42.38 -13.29 -17.64
CA ALA A 323 -42.43 -13.93 -16.33
C ALA A 323 -43.01 -13.01 -15.23
N CYS A 324 -42.98 -11.68 -15.44
CA CYS A 324 -43.50 -10.69 -14.50
C CYS A 324 -44.87 -10.12 -14.88
N VAL A 325 -45.61 -10.74 -15.81
CA VAL A 325 -46.85 -10.16 -16.37
C VAL A 325 -47.90 -9.86 -15.29
N ASP A 326 -48.02 -10.73 -14.28
CA ASP A 326 -48.94 -10.57 -13.14
C ASP A 326 -48.39 -9.64 -12.03
N TYR A 327 -47.15 -9.15 -12.18
CA TYR A 327 -46.42 -8.33 -11.20
C TYR A 327 -45.95 -7.00 -11.80
N SER A 328 -46.86 -6.33 -12.51
CA SER A 328 -46.59 -5.07 -13.24
C SER A 328 -45.90 -3.99 -12.39
N GLY A 329 -46.24 -3.87 -11.10
CA GLY A 329 -45.59 -2.91 -10.18
C GLY A 329 -44.09 -3.17 -9.94
N PHE A 330 -43.66 -4.43 -9.97
CA PHE A 330 -42.26 -4.81 -9.81
C PHE A 330 -41.46 -4.57 -11.08
N ILE A 331 -41.95 -5.03 -12.24
CA ILE A 331 -41.23 -4.88 -13.51
C ILE A 331 -41.12 -3.40 -13.93
N ASN A 332 -42.14 -2.60 -13.64
CA ASN A 332 -42.08 -1.15 -13.86
C ASN A 332 -41.03 -0.48 -12.98
N TYR A 333 -40.93 -0.86 -11.71
CA TYR A 333 -39.83 -0.39 -10.85
C TYR A 333 -38.46 -0.73 -11.45
N VAL A 334 -38.25 -1.96 -11.89
CA VAL A 334 -36.96 -2.40 -12.47
C VAL A 334 -36.62 -1.61 -13.73
N LYS A 335 -37.60 -1.46 -14.63
CA LYS A 335 -37.41 -0.73 -15.89
C LYS A 335 -37.16 0.75 -15.64
N ASP A 336 -38.04 1.40 -14.89
CA ASP A 336 -38.06 2.86 -14.79
C ASP A 336 -36.98 3.38 -13.83
N THR A 337 -36.62 2.59 -12.82
CA THR A 337 -35.60 2.98 -11.84
C THR A 337 -34.18 2.60 -12.26
N TRP A 338 -34.00 1.49 -12.99
CA TRP A 338 -32.66 0.92 -13.23
C TRP A 338 -32.31 0.71 -14.70
N LEU A 339 -33.13 0.02 -15.48
CA LEU A 339 -32.77 -0.31 -16.86
C LEU A 339 -32.85 0.90 -17.80
N THR A 340 -33.93 1.66 -17.72
CA THR A 340 -34.14 2.87 -18.53
C THR A 340 -33.05 3.92 -18.27
N PRO A 341 -32.72 4.29 -17.01
CA PRO A 341 -31.72 5.32 -16.74
C PRO A 341 -30.26 4.83 -16.68
N HIS A 342 -30.00 3.54 -16.41
CA HIS A 342 -28.65 3.10 -16.02
C HIS A 342 -28.09 1.87 -16.74
N ARG A 343 -28.83 1.18 -17.63
CA ARG A 343 -28.35 -0.10 -18.24
C ARG A 343 -26.93 -0.05 -18.83
N HIS A 344 -26.54 1.04 -19.48
CA HIS A 344 -25.21 1.22 -20.07
C HIS A 344 -24.04 1.25 -19.06
N ARG A 345 -24.33 1.38 -17.76
CA ARG A 345 -23.33 1.41 -16.70
C ARG A 345 -23.07 0.05 -16.09
N PHE A 346 -23.98 -0.90 -16.26
CA PHE A 346 -23.95 -2.13 -15.48
C PHE A 346 -24.39 -3.39 -16.20
N VAL A 347 -24.99 -3.26 -17.39
CA VAL A 347 -25.42 -4.41 -18.17
C VAL A 347 -24.29 -4.85 -19.11
N GLY A 348 -23.98 -6.15 -19.11
CA GLY A 348 -22.90 -6.83 -19.84
C GLY A 348 -22.73 -6.36 -21.28
N ALA A 349 -23.85 -6.23 -21.99
CA ALA A 349 -23.97 -5.86 -23.39
C ALA A 349 -23.30 -4.52 -23.71
N TRP A 350 -23.19 -3.63 -22.72
CA TRP A 350 -22.55 -2.34 -22.83
C TRP A 350 -21.18 -2.27 -22.13
N ILE A 351 -20.93 -3.05 -21.08
CA ILE A 351 -19.66 -2.98 -20.31
C ILE A 351 -18.53 -3.88 -20.83
N ASN A 352 -18.81 -4.95 -21.57
CA ASN A 352 -17.79 -5.92 -22.04
C ASN A 352 -16.93 -5.43 -23.21
N ARG A 353 -16.95 -4.14 -23.53
CA ARG A 353 -16.17 -3.50 -24.59
C ARG A 353 -14.90 -2.78 -24.06
N VAL A 354 -14.29 -3.26 -22.96
CA VAL A 354 -13.36 -2.46 -22.11
C VAL A 354 -12.00 -3.13 -21.79
N LEU A 355 -10.97 -2.29 -21.58
CA LEU A 355 -9.52 -2.50 -21.38
C LEU A 355 -9.11 -3.24 -20.07
N HIS A 356 -8.20 -4.24 -20.10
CA HIS A 356 -7.83 -5.08 -18.93
C HIS A 356 -6.31 -5.16 -18.58
N LEU A 357 -5.45 -4.49 -19.34
CA LEU A 357 -4.02 -4.29 -19.09
C LEU A 357 -3.21 -5.57 -18.77
N GLY A 358 -3.59 -6.72 -19.35
CA GLY A 358 -2.84 -7.96 -19.18
C GLY A 358 -3.15 -8.83 -17.97
N ASN A 359 -4.14 -8.45 -17.18
CA ASN A 359 -4.50 -9.19 -15.97
C ASN A 359 -5.50 -10.27 -16.28
N THR A 360 -4.99 -11.45 -16.60
CA THR A 360 -5.78 -12.63 -16.96
C THR A 360 -5.65 -13.77 -15.94
N THR A 361 -4.84 -13.61 -14.88
CA THR A 361 -4.56 -14.64 -13.86
C THR A 361 -4.38 -14.03 -12.47
N THR A 362 -4.57 -14.83 -11.40
CA THR A 362 -4.40 -14.44 -9.98
C THR A 362 -2.94 -14.29 -9.56
N ASN A 363 -1.97 -14.74 -10.36
CA ASN A 363 -0.53 -14.72 -10.05
C ASN A 363 -0.01 -13.38 -9.49
N ARG A 364 -0.53 -12.26 -9.98
CA ARG A 364 -0.14 -10.90 -9.53
C ARG A 364 -0.55 -10.66 -8.08
N VAL A 365 -1.76 -11.05 -7.68
CA VAL A 365 -2.22 -10.92 -6.29
C VAL A 365 -1.53 -11.94 -5.41
N GLU A 366 -1.38 -13.17 -5.88
CA GLU A 366 -0.68 -14.22 -5.13
C GLU A 366 0.76 -13.81 -4.81
N SER A 367 1.45 -13.13 -5.74
CA SER A 367 2.80 -12.61 -5.50
C SER A 367 2.85 -11.46 -4.48
N ALA A 368 1.88 -10.53 -4.53
CA ALA A 368 1.75 -9.45 -3.55
C ALA A 368 1.43 -10.02 -2.15
N HIS A 369 0.49 -10.96 -2.12
CA HIS A 369 0.01 -11.65 -0.95
C HIS A 369 1.06 -12.56 -0.32
N TRP A 370 1.86 -13.26 -1.12
CA TRP A 370 3.02 -14.03 -0.64
C TRP A 370 4.03 -13.12 0.05
N LYS A 371 4.29 -11.94 -0.53
CA LYS A 371 5.19 -10.95 0.06
C LYS A 371 4.63 -10.40 1.37
N LEU A 372 3.33 -10.15 1.44
CA LEU A 372 2.63 -9.79 2.68
C LEU A 372 2.79 -10.89 3.74
N LYS A 373 2.53 -12.16 3.39
CA LYS A 373 2.70 -13.32 4.30
C LYS A 373 4.11 -13.43 4.85
N GLN A 374 5.15 -13.29 4.01
CA GLN A 374 6.54 -13.30 4.48
C GLN A 374 6.83 -12.21 5.52
N MET A 375 6.21 -11.04 5.36
CA MET A 375 6.43 -9.91 6.25
C MET A 375 5.67 -10.00 7.56
N LEU A 376 4.47 -10.57 7.54
CA LEU A 376 3.69 -10.82 8.74
C LEU A 376 4.33 -11.91 9.63
N GLY A 377 5.20 -12.74 9.07
CA GLY A 377 6.00 -13.69 9.82
C GLY A 377 5.18 -14.91 10.27
N ASN A 378 4.92 -15.05 11.57
CA ASN A 378 4.13 -16.15 12.12
C ASN A 378 2.73 -15.70 12.56
N SER A 379 1.80 -16.64 12.65
CA SER A 379 0.38 -16.44 12.96
C SER A 379 0.05 -15.99 14.39
N ILE A 380 1.05 -15.47 15.11
CA ILE A 380 0.99 -15.06 16.52
C ILE A 380 1.28 -13.55 16.66
N GLY A 381 1.53 -12.85 15.56
CA GLY A 381 1.74 -11.40 15.55
C GLY A 381 0.56 -10.64 16.20
N ASP A 382 0.89 -9.61 16.97
CA ASP A 382 -0.13 -8.64 17.41
C ASP A 382 -0.50 -7.73 16.22
N MET A 383 -1.73 -7.20 16.19
CA MET A 383 -2.26 -6.39 15.10
C MET A 383 -1.46 -5.11 14.84
N VAL A 384 -0.83 -4.54 15.88
CA VAL A 384 0.02 -3.34 15.78
C VAL A 384 1.29 -3.68 15.02
N LYS A 385 1.93 -4.81 15.35
CA LYS A 385 3.11 -5.30 14.60
C LYS A 385 2.78 -5.65 13.16
N CYS A 386 1.60 -6.22 12.92
CA CYS A 386 1.12 -6.49 11.55
C CYS A 386 0.95 -5.18 10.77
N TRP A 387 0.33 -4.17 11.38
CA TRP A 387 0.16 -2.86 10.76
C TRP A 387 1.50 -2.15 10.50
N GLU A 388 2.45 -2.18 11.43
CA GLU A 388 3.79 -1.62 11.22
C GLU A 388 4.48 -2.25 10.00
N ALA A 389 4.40 -3.57 9.87
CA ALA A 389 4.95 -4.28 8.72
C ALA A 389 4.25 -3.88 7.41
N MET A 390 2.91 -3.80 7.41
CA MET A 390 2.11 -3.37 6.25
C MET A 390 2.42 -1.93 5.83
N ASN A 391 2.43 -0.98 6.77
CA ASN A 391 2.73 0.43 6.53
C ASN A 391 4.15 0.61 5.97
N ASN A 392 5.15 -0.06 6.55
CA ASN A 392 6.52 -0.01 6.04
C ASN A 392 6.65 -0.59 4.64
N ASN A 393 5.95 -1.70 4.34
CA ASN A 393 5.91 -2.26 2.99
C ASN A 393 5.29 -1.28 1.99
N LEU A 394 4.13 -0.73 2.35
CA LEU A 394 3.38 0.15 1.48
C LEU A 394 4.20 1.40 1.15
N ARG A 395 4.87 2.00 2.13
CA ARG A 395 5.79 3.13 1.89
C ARG A 395 6.91 2.78 0.91
N LEU A 396 7.47 1.57 1.01
CA LEU A 396 8.47 1.09 0.06
C LEU A 396 7.88 0.87 -1.34
N GLN A 397 6.68 0.29 -1.45
CA GLN A 397 5.97 0.13 -2.72
C GLN A 397 5.73 1.49 -3.38
N LEU A 398 5.19 2.46 -2.64
CA LEU A 398 4.93 3.82 -3.12
C LEU A 398 6.22 4.53 -3.54
N GLY A 399 7.32 4.35 -2.79
CA GLY A 399 8.64 4.84 -3.16
C GLY A 399 9.15 4.26 -4.47
N ASN A 400 9.01 2.94 -4.65
CA ASN A 400 9.39 2.24 -5.89
C ASN A 400 8.55 2.67 -7.08
N ILE A 401 7.24 2.87 -6.89
CA ILE A 401 6.33 3.36 -7.93
C ILE A 401 6.73 4.78 -8.35
N ARG A 402 6.97 5.67 -7.38
CA ARG A 402 7.43 7.03 -7.66
C ARG A 402 8.76 7.02 -8.42
N ALA A 403 9.71 6.19 -8.00
CA ALA A 403 10.98 6.02 -8.70
C ALA A 403 10.80 5.47 -10.12
N SER A 404 9.88 4.50 -10.31
CA SER A 404 9.56 3.92 -11.62
C SER A 404 8.97 4.94 -12.59
N PHE A 405 8.08 5.82 -12.10
CA PHE A 405 7.56 6.93 -12.89
C PHE A 405 8.67 7.90 -13.28
N GLN A 406 9.49 8.35 -12.31
CA GLN A 406 10.63 9.24 -12.58
C GLN A 406 11.60 8.65 -13.60
N LYS A 407 11.95 7.36 -13.46
CA LYS A 407 12.76 6.64 -14.43
C LYS A 407 12.12 6.60 -15.82
N SER A 408 10.80 6.45 -15.91
CA SER A 408 10.10 6.46 -17.20
C SER A 408 10.08 7.85 -17.87
N PHE A 409 10.22 8.92 -17.09
CA PHE A 409 10.33 10.29 -17.63
C PHE A 409 11.73 10.60 -18.17
N TYR A 410 12.78 10.22 -17.44
CA TYR A 410 14.13 10.73 -17.71
C TYR A 410 15.13 9.72 -18.28
N GLU A 411 14.93 8.42 -18.05
CA GLU A 411 15.90 7.39 -18.46
C GLU A 411 15.48 6.73 -19.78
N VAL A 412 16.39 6.73 -20.75
CA VAL A 412 16.18 6.09 -22.06
C VAL A 412 16.94 4.77 -22.11
N GLU A 413 16.23 3.67 -22.30
CA GLU A 413 16.84 2.35 -22.47
C GLU A 413 17.52 2.22 -23.83
N HIS A 414 18.67 1.52 -23.91
CA HIS A 414 19.40 1.30 -25.15
C HIS A 414 18.52 0.76 -26.29
N ALA A 415 17.61 -0.17 -25.99
CA ALA A 415 16.65 -0.73 -26.95
C ALA A 415 15.72 0.33 -27.58
N HIS A 416 15.52 1.47 -26.91
CA HIS A 416 14.62 2.55 -27.34
C HIS A 416 15.39 3.83 -27.71
N VAL A 417 16.73 3.78 -27.87
CA VAL A 417 17.54 4.94 -28.29
C VAL A 417 17.24 5.34 -29.73
N SER A 418 16.84 4.37 -30.56
CA SER A 418 16.49 4.59 -31.97
C SER A 418 15.53 5.78 -32.14
N PRO A 419 15.76 6.65 -33.15
CA PRO A 419 14.84 7.73 -33.49
C PRO A 419 13.41 7.26 -33.73
N PHE A 420 13.23 5.97 -34.05
CA PHE A 420 11.92 5.36 -34.26
C PHE A 420 11.00 5.45 -33.03
N TYR A 421 11.54 5.48 -31.81
CA TYR A 421 10.79 5.69 -30.56
C TYR A 421 10.78 7.16 -30.10
N GLY A 422 11.37 8.07 -30.88
CA GLY A 422 11.71 9.43 -30.48
C GLY A 422 10.56 10.20 -29.84
N TYR A 423 9.36 10.09 -30.41
CA TYR A 423 8.15 10.78 -29.91
C TYR A 423 7.50 10.10 -28.69
N LEU A 424 7.81 8.84 -28.40
CA LEU A 424 7.23 8.11 -27.27
C LEU A 424 8.07 8.27 -25.99
N ARG A 425 9.38 8.51 -26.12
CA ARG A 425 10.31 8.65 -24.99
C ARG A 425 9.89 9.78 -24.05
N GLY A 426 9.94 9.52 -22.75
CA GLY A 426 9.54 10.47 -21.69
C GLY A 426 8.05 10.78 -21.61
N SER A 427 7.24 10.28 -22.56
CA SER A 427 5.79 10.50 -22.61
C SER A 427 4.97 9.22 -22.40
N VAL A 428 5.60 8.06 -22.51
CA VAL A 428 5.01 6.73 -22.36
C VAL A 428 5.84 5.95 -21.34
N SER A 429 5.21 5.07 -20.54
CA SER A 429 5.95 4.27 -19.57
C SER A 429 6.97 3.36 -20.25
N ARG A 430 8.10 3.08 -19.58
CA ARG A 430 9.09 2.13 -20.10
C ARG A 430 8.50 0.74 -20.33
N ALA A 431 7.56 0.32 -19.49
CA ALA A 431 6.85 -0.94 -19.67
C ALA A 431 6.05 -0.98 -20.99
N ALA A 432 5.32 0.09 -21.30
CA ALA A 432 4.61 0.20 -22.57
C ALA A 432 5.57 0.27 -23.77
N LEU A 433 6.71 0.96 -23.65
CA LEU A 433 7.74 0.96 -24.71
C LEU A 433 8.29 -0.44 -25.00
N ARG A 434 8.57 -1.24 -23.96
CA ARG A 434 9.04 -2.62 -24.13
C ARG A 434 8.00 -3.49 -24.85
N ARG A 435 6.71 -3.36 -24.49
CA ARG A 435 5.62 -4.06 -25.18
C ARG A 435 5.48 -3.65 -26.65
N ILE A 436 5.64 -2.37 -26.95
CA ILE A 436 5.66 -1.88 -28.33
C ILE A 436 6.86 -2.45 -29.09
N ALA A 437 8.03 -2.54 -28.45
CA ALA A 437 9.22 -3.15 -29.04
C ALA A 437 9.02 -4.65 -29.33
N GLU A 438 8.37 -5.39 -28.42
CA GLU A 438 8.00 -6.80 -28.64
C GLU A 438 7.07 -6.96 -29.85
N GLU A 439 6.06 -6.09 -30.01
CA GLU A 439 5.20 -6.11 -31.20
C GLU A 439 5.95 -5.71 -32.47
N LEU A 440 6.94 -4.81 -32.38
CA LEU A 440 7.74 -4.39 -33.53
C LEU A 440 8.55 -5.54 -34.15
N LEU A 441 9.02 -6.48 -33.32
CA LEU A 441 9.70 -7.71 -33.79
C LEU A 441 8.77 -8.59 -34.63
N LYS A 442 7.46 -8.58 -34.35
CA LYS A 442 6.47 -9.39 -35.08
C LYS A 442 6.11 -8.80 -36.45
N VAL A 443 6.45 -7.54 -36.70
CA VAL A 443 6.10 -6.83 -37.94
C VAL A 443 6.64 -7.53 -39.19
N ASP A 444 7.84 -8.11 -39.13
CA ASP A 444 8.46 -8.74 -40.30
C ASP A 444 7.65 -9.93 -40.82
N TYR A 445 6.89 -10.59 -39.94
CA TYR A 445 5.99 -11.70 -40.29
C TYR A 445 4.53 -11.25 -40.46
N VAL A 446 4.03 -10.36 -39.60
CA VAL A 446 2.62 -9.93 -39.58
C VAL A 446 2.30 -8.90 -40.67
N GLY A 447 3.28 -8.09 -41.06
CA GLY A 447 3.10 -6.97 -41.98
C GLY A 447 2.03 -6.00 -41.48
N THR A 448 1.06 -5.65 -42.33
CA THR A 448 -0.10 -4.80 -41.99
C THR A 448 -1.41 -5.60 -41.87
N ASN A 449 -1.34 -6.94 -41.82
CA ASN A 449 -2.52 -7.79 -41.84
C ASN A 449 -3.12 -7.95 -40.43
N ARG A 450 -4.32 -7.41 -40.22
CA ARG A 450 -5.03 -7.47 -38.93
C ARG A 450 -5.42 -8.88 -38.51
N GLN A 451 -5.74 -9.75 -39.48
CA GLN A 451 -6.17 -11.12 -39.19
C GLN A 451 -5.02 -11.96 -38.66
N ILE A 452 -3.82 -11.81 -39.25
CA ILE A 452 -2.61 -12.49 -38.76
C ILE A 452 -2.15 -11.90 -37.42
N CYS A 453 -2.36 -10.59 -37.20
CA CYS A 453 -1.93 -9.91 -35.98
C CYS A 453 -2.72 -10.29 -34.73
N GLY A 454 -4.02 -10.57 -34.86
CA GLY A 454 -4.92 -10.75 -33.71
C GLY A 454 -5.16 -9.49 -32.85
N CYS A 455 -4.42 -8.40 -33.07
CA CYS A 455 -4.55 -7.08 -32.46
C CYS A 455 -4.65 -7.06 -30.91
N THR A 456 -4.13 -8.09 -30.24
CA THR A 456 -4.31 -8.28 -28.79
C THR A 456 -3.72 -7.13 -27.98
N LEU A 457 -2.54 -6.60 -28.36
CA LEU A 457 -1.95 -5.48 -27.62
C LEU A 457 -2.82 -4.21 -27.68
N ARG A 458 -3.48 -3.97 -28.82
CA ARG A 458 -4.38 -2.84 -29.00
C ARG A 458 -5.62 -2.96 -28.13
N THR A 459 -6.22 -4.14 -28.07
CA THR A 459 -7.45 -4.36 -27.29
C THR A 459 -7.18 -4.48 -25.79
N SER A 460 -6.12 -5.19 -25.40
CA SER A 460 -5.83 -5.47 -23.99
C SER A 460 -5.02 -4.39 -23.27
N TYR A 461 -4.17 -3.63 -23.99
CA TYR A 461 -3.32 -2.59 -23.38
C TYR A 461 -3.54 -1.18 -23.96
N GLY A 462 -4.33 -1.05 -25.03
CA GLY A 462 -4.53 0.25 -25.69
C GLY A 462 -3.29 0.73 -26.47
N LEU A 463 -2.29 -0.12 -26.68
CA LEU A 463 -1.02 0.20 -27.35
C LEU A 463 -1.02 -0.30 -28.81
N PRO A 464 -0.23 0.29 -29.73
CA PRO A 464 -0.19 -0.16 -31.13
C PRO A 464 0.32 -1.60 -31.24
N CYS A 465 -0.45 -2.44 -31.93
CA CYS A 465 -0.08 -3.82 -32.24
C CYS A 465 0.77 -3.90 -33.53
N ALA A 466 1.34 -5.08 -33.81
CA ALA A 466 2.26 -5.30 -34.91
C ALA A 466 1.70 -4.82 -36.27
N CYS A 467 0.44 -5.10 -36.62
CA CYS A 467 -0.11 -4.66 -37.91
C CYS A 467 -0.25 -3.13 -38.05
N GLU A 468 -0.35 -2.41 -36.95
CA GLU A 468 -0.35 -0.94 -36.95
C GLU A 468 1.07 -0.40 -37.02
N LEU A 469 1.99 -1.02 -36.28
CA LEU A 469 3.43 -0.70 -36.31
C LEU A 469 4.05 -0.93 -37.68
N GLY A 470 3.59 -1.93 -38.43
CA GLY A 470 4.07 -2.22 -39.78
C GLY A 470 3.94 -1.04 -40.74
N ARG A 471 2.90 -0.20 -40.59
CA ARG A 471 2.70 0.98 -41.42
C ARG A 471 3.82 2.02 -41.24
N TYR A 472 4.32 2.15 -40.01
CA TYR A 472 5.38 3.10 -39.68
C TYR A 472 6.76 2.54 -40.02
N ARG A 473 6.96 1.23 -39.82
CA ARG A 473 8.23 0.56 -40.12
C ARG A 473 8.53 0.55 -41.62
N VAL A 474 7.53 0.23 -42.45
CA VAL A 474 7.68 0.24 -43.92
C VAL A 474 7.92 1.66 -44.45
N GLY A 475 7.32 2.67 -43.81
CA GLY A 475 7.52 4.07 -44.18
C GLY A 475 8.81 4.70 -43.63
N GLY A 476 9.55 4.03 -42.74
CA GLY A 476 10.69 4.62 -42.03
C GLY A 476 10.31 5.79 -41.10
N ILE A 477 9.05 5.89 -40.70
CA ILE A 477 8.50 7.02 -39.94
C ILE A 477 8.57 6.69 -38.44
N PRO A 478 9.12 7.57 -37.58
CA PRO A 478 9.07 7.36 -36.13
C PRO A 478 7.65 7.15 -35.62
N ILE A 479 7.45 6.25 -34.66
CA ILE A 479 6.13 5.94 -34.10
C ILE A 479 5.57 7.22 -33.48
N PRO A 480 4.49 7.79 -34.06
CA PRO A 480 4.01 9.06 -33.59
C PRO A 480 3.28 8.89 -32.25
N ILE A 481 3.32 9.91 -31.41
CA ILE A 481 2.76 9.82 -30.06
C ILE A 481 1.24 9.67 -30.05
N ASP A 482 0.58 9.97 -31.17
CA ASP A 482 -0.85 9.80 -31.34
C ASP A 482 -1.30 8.34 -31.43
N VAL A 483 -0.47 7.39 -31.86
CA VAL A 483 -0.90 5.97 -31.87
C VAL A 483 -0.98 5.34 -30.49
N VAL A 484 -0.39 5.98 -29.49
CA VAL A 484 -0.48 5.62 -28.07
C VAL A 484 -1.36 6.58 -27.25
N ARG A 485 -1.88 7.65 -27.89
CA ARG A 485 -2.78 8.63 -27.27
C ARG A 485 -4.16 8.51 -27.91
N TYR A 486 -5.21 8.72 -27.15
CA TYR A 486 -6.56 8.61 -27.68
C TYR A 486 -6.95 9.73 -28.67
N ASN A 487 -6.15 10.82 -28.78
CA ASN A 487 -6.35 11.95 -29.69
C ASN A 487 -7.80 12.43 -29.79
N VAL A 488 -8.40 12.60 -28.61
CA VAL A 488 -9.81 12.99 -28.48
C VAL A 488 -9.94 14.50 -28.43
N VAL A 489 -10.76 15.04 -29.32
CA VAL A 489 -11.29 16.40 -29.20
C VAL A 489 -12.65 16.30 -28.52
N LEU A 490 -12.78 16.91 -27.36
CA LEU A 490 -14.06 16.95 -26.65
C LEU A 490 -14.75 18.27 -26.97
N VAL A 491 -15.98 18.20 -27.47
CA VAL A 491 -16.83 19.38 -27.70
C VAL A 491 -17.95 19.35 -26.67
N CYS A 492 -18.06 20.37 -25.83
CA CYS A 492 -19.17 20.56 -24.92
C CYS A 492 -20.18 21.55 -25.52
N LEU A 493 -21.40 21.11 -25.82
CA LEU A 493 -22.52 21.96 -26.18
C LEU A 493 -23.35 22.25 -24.93
N GLY A 494 -22.96 23.27 -24.17
CA GLY A 494 -23.66 23.72 -22.96
C GLY A 494 -23.72 25.25 -22.88
N ASN A 495 -23.79 25.80 -21.67
CA ASN A 495 -23.69 27.25 -21.46
C ASN A 495 -22.46 27.59 -20.60
N PRO A 496 -21.32 27.99 -21.20
CA PRO A 496 -21.07 28.19 -22.64
C PRO A 496 -20.75 26.90 -23.41
N CYS A 497 -20.94 26.92 -24.73
CA CYS A 497 -20.44 25.89 -25.62
C CYS A 497 -18.91 26.03 -25.79
N LEU A 498 -18.17 24.93 -25.65
CA LEU A 498 -16.71 24.92 -25.55
C LEU A 498 -16.08 23.75 -26.30
N THR A 499 -14.92 23.98 -26.90
CA THR A 499 -14.08 22.91 -27.45
C THR A 499 -12.82 22.71 -26.59
N PHE A 500 -12.49 21.45 -26.32
CA PHE A 500 -11.30 21.00 -25.61
C PHE A 500 -10.45 20.16 -26.55
N PHE A 501 -9.26 20.66 -26.86
CA PHE A 501 -8.29 19.92 -27.63
C PHE A 501 -7.31 19.17 -26.73
N PRO A 502 -6.61 18.16 -27.26
CA PRO A 502 -5.44 17.60 -26.59
C PRO A 502 -4.44 18.70 -26.17
N MET A 503 -3.98 18.65 -24.92
CA MET A 503 -3.12 19.69 -24.33
C MET A 503 -1.68 19.67 -24.86
N THR A 504 -1.21 18.51 -25.32
CA THR A 504 0.21 18.21 -25.49
C THR A 504 0.55 17.48 -26.81
N SER A 505 -0.39 17.36 -27.75
CA SER A 505 -0.12 16.79 -29.09
C SER A 505 -0.33 17.83 -30.17
N SER A 506 0.29 17.64 -31.33
CA SER A 506 -0.07 18.36 -32.56
C SER A 506 -1.40 17.83 -33.12
N HIS A 507 -2.06 18.64 -33.95
CA HIS A 507 -3.21 18.22 -34.74
C HIS A 507 -2.88 16.94 -35.54
N SER A 508 -3.77 15.95 -35.48
CA SER A 508 -3.65 14.70 -36.23
C SER A 508 -4.89 14.52 -37.11
N PRO A 509 -4.75 14.07 -38.37
CA PRO A 509 -5.89 13.77 -39.23
C PRO A 509 -6.75 12.60 -38.70
N ASN A 510 -6.18 11.70 -37.90
CA ASN A 510 -6.90 10.60 -37.24
C ASN A 510 -7.42 11.04 -35.86
N VAL A 511 -8.27 12.07 -35.84
CA VAL A 511 -8.85 12.65 -34.63
C VAL A 511 -10.22 12.05 -34.34
N SER A 512 -10.46 11.66 -33.10
CA SER A 512 -11.80 11.30 -32.63
C SER A 512 -12.45 12.51 -31.98
N ILE A 513 -13.50 13.06 -32.59
CA ILE A 513 -14.26 14.18 -32.01
C ILE A 513 -15.43 13.60 -31.23
N TYR A 514 -15.35 13.71 -29.91
CA TYR A 514 -16.44 13.37 -29.01
C TYR A 514 -17.18 14.64 -28.65
N CYS A 515 -18.44 14.75 -29.04
CA CYS A 515 -19.26 15.88 -28.65
C CYS A 515 -20.19 15.42 -27.51
N ILE A 516 -20.32 16.24 -26.49
CA ILE A 516 -21.24 16.07 -25.38
C ILE A 516 -22.10 17.32 -25.24
N GLY A 517 -23.41 17.17 -25.12
CA GLY A 517 -24.37 18.26 -24.96
C GLY A 517 -24.94 18.27 -23.56
N PHE A 518 -25.05 19.45 -22.95
CA PHE A 518 -25.71 19.63 -21.66
C PHE A 518 -27.20 19.83 -21.89
N VAL A 519 -27.99 18.84 -21.46
CA VAL A 519 -29.44 18.80 -21.71
C VAL A 519 -30.18 19.01 -20.40
N ASN A 520 -31.19 19.90 -20.44
CA ASN A 520 -32.11 20.18 -19.33
C ASN A 520 -31.43 20.54 -18.00
N GLN A 521 -30.29 21.22 -18.06
CA GLN A 521 -29.52 21.66 -16.89
C GLN A 521 -29.11 20.55 -15.90
N ASN A 522 -29.11 19.28 -16.31
CA ASN A 522 -28.98 18.14 -15.39
C ASN A 522 -27.94 17.10 -15.83
N HIS A 523 -27.84 16.80 -17.13
CA HIS A 523 -26.97 15.72 -17.60
C HIS A 523 -26.30 16.02 -18.94
N TRP A 524 -25.16 15.35 -19.16
CA TRP A 524 -24.39 15.41 -20.40
C TRP A 524 -24.67 14.17 -21.23
N VAL A 525 -25.07 14.35 -22.48
CA VAL A 525 -25.27 13.26 -23.45
C VAL A 525 -24.19 13.34 -24.52
N GLN A 526 -23.73 12.20 -25.03
CA GLN A 526 -22.92 12.23 -26.24
C GLN A 526 -23.80 12.65 -27.42
N VAL A 527 -23.39 13.70 -28.12
CA VAL A 527 -24.05 14.22 -29.31
C VAL A 527 -23.26 13.76 -30.52
N ASN A 528 -23.91 13.09 -31.45
CA ASN A 528 -23.30 12.74 -32.73
C ASN A 528 -23.51 13.90 -33.69
N MET A 529 -22.43 14.60 -33.99
CA MET A 529 -22.46 15.74 -34.88
C MET A 529 -22.20 15.27 -36.32
N LYS A 530 -22.86 15.91 -37.29
CA LYS A 530 -22.58 15.67 -38.72
C LYS A 530 -21.13 16.00 -39.04
N GLU A 531 -20.58 15.33 -40.04
CA GLU A 531 -19.24 15.61 -40.53
C GLU A 531 -19.09 17.10 -40.90
N GLY A 532 -17.96 17.71 -40.52
CA GLY A 532 -17.69 19.11 -40.79
C GLY A 532 -18.43 20.14 -39.91
N PHE A 533 -19.17 19.71 -38.88
CA PHE A 533 -19.97 20.63 -38.05
C PHE A 533 -19.18 21.83 -37.48
N PRO A 534 -19.78 23.03 -37.36
CA PRO A 534 -19.10 24.19 -36.78
C PRO A 534 -18.65 23.92 -35.34
N LEU A 535 -17.47 24.38 -34.94
CA LEU A 535 -16.90 24.09 -33.62
C LEU A 535 -16.99 25.29 -32.67
N PRO A 536 -17.51 25.11 -31.44
CA PRO A 536 -17.50 26.15 -30.42
C PRO A 536 -16.10 26.66 -30.10
N PRO A 537 -15.98 27.88 -29.52
CA PRO A 537 -14.68 28.43 -29.16
C PRO A 537 -13.93 27.54 -28.16
N VAL A 538 -12.61 27.57 -28.25
CA VAL A 538 -11.74 26.85 -27.32
C VAL A 538 -11.72 27.53 -25.96
N THR A 539 -11.69 26.73 -24.88
CA THR A 539 -11.66 27.24 -23.50
C THR A 539 -10.44 28.12 -23.25
N LEU A 540 -10.61 29.13 -22.39
CA LEU A 540 -9.52 30.02 -21.99
C LEU A 540 -8.41 29.26 -21.25
N ASP A 541 -8.77 28.27 -20.42
CA ASP A 541 -7.81 27.44 -19.71
C ASP A 541 -6.94 26.62 -20.66
N TRP A 542 -7.55 26.01 -21.67
CA TRP A 542 -6.79 25.31 -22.70
C TRP A 542 -5.83 26.28 -23.40
N LYS A 543 -6.30 27.48 -23.76
CA LYS A 543 -5.44 28.50 -24.39
C LYS A 543 -4.26 28.88 -23.49
N LYS A 544 -4.46 28.96 -22.18
CA LYS A 544 -3.43 29.34 -21.20
C LYS A 544 -2.41 28.24 -20.94
N PHE A 545 -2.84 26.98 -20.87
CA PHE A 545 -2.02 25.88 -20.35
C PHE A 545 -1.52 24.90 -21.42
N ARG A 546 -1.94 25.05 -22.69
CA ARG A 546 -1.48 24.18 -23.77
C ARG A 546 0.03 24.31 -24.01
N SER A 547 0.62 23.22 -24.50
CA SER A 547 1.97 23.25 -25.06
C SER A 547 2.03 24.05 -26.38
N HIS A 548 3.21 24.54 -26.75
CA HIS A 548 3.41 25.26 -28.01
C HIS A 548 2.92 24.45 -29.22
N ILE A 549 3.24 23.15 -29.28
CA ILE A 549 2.89 22.26 -30.38
C ILE A 549 1.37 22.04 -30.52
N ALA A 550 0.63 22.10 -29.41
CA ALA A 550 -0.82 21.96 -29.41
C ALA A 550 -1.57 23.14 -30.02
N THR A 551 -0.89 24.26 -30.30
CA THR A 551 -1.47 25.39 -31.06
C THR A 551 -1.92 24.98 -32.46
N THR A 552 -1.30 23.94 -33.04
CA THR A 552 -1.68 23.39 -34.35
C THR A 552 -3.12 22.86 -34.40
N TRP A 553 -3.71 22.44 -33.26
CA TRP A 553 -5.13 22.06 -33.20
C TRP A 553 -6.08 23.21 -33.55
N MET A 554 -5.77 24.44 -33.12
CA MET A 554 -6.57 25.61 -33.49
C MET A 554 -6.48 25.92 -34.98
N LEU A 555 -5.30 25.77 -35.58
CA LEU A 555 -5.10 25.98 -37.02
C LEU A 555 -5.87 24.95 -37.84
N GLY A 556 -5.76 23.66 -37.48
CA GLY A 556 -6.46 22.56 -38.17
C GLY A 556 -7.99 22.67 -38.15
N PHE A 557 -8.54 23.34 -37.13
CA PHE A 557 -9.98 23.53 -36.95
C PHE A 557 -10.46 24.98 -37.15
N ALA A 558 -9.59 25.89 -37.59
CA ALA A 558 -9.86 27.32 -37.67
C ALA A 558 -11.12 27.64 -38.51
N GLY A 559 -11.27 27.02 -39.68
CA GLY A 559 -12.44 27.21 -40.54
C GLY A 559 -13.76 26.79 -39.87
N ARG A 560 -13.74 25.70 -39.09
CA ARG A 560 -14.93 25.22 -38.36
C ARG A 560 -15.28 26.12 -37.18
N MET A 561 -14.29 26.76 -36.55
CA MET A 561 -14.50 27.73 -35.47
C MET A 561 -14.99 29.08 -36.00
N GLN A 562 -14.47 29.54 -37.14
CA GLN A 562 -14.95 30.74 -37.80
C GLN A 562 -16.42 30.57 -38.24
N HIS A 563 -16.78 29.39 -38.76
CA HIS A 563 -18.17 29.07 -39.08
C HIS A 563 -19.07 29.15 -37.83
N TRP A 564 -18.63 28.68 -36.66
CA TRP A 564 -19.40 28.79 -35.43
C TRP A 564 -19.66 30.25 -35.02
N GLN A 565 -18.67 31.13 -35.17
CA GLN A 565 -18.81 32.57 -34.89
C GLN A 565 -19.81 33.27 -35.81
N LEU A 566 -19.93 32.81 -37.06
CA LEU A 566 -20.90 33.35 -38.02
C LEU A 566 -22.35 32.92 -37.70
N LEU A 567 -22.54 31.81 -36.99
CA LEU A 567 -23.86 31.31 -36.60
C LEU A 567 -24.38 31.92 -35.29
N THR A 568 -23.49 32.47 -34.46
CA THR A 568 -23.84 32.98 -33.12
C THR A 568 -24.69 34.26 -33.10
N PRO A 569 -24.72 35.15 -34.12
CA PRO A 569 -25.65 36.29 -34.14
C PRO A 569 -27.13 35.92 -34.35
N VAL A 570 -27.42 34.66 -34.72
CA VAL A 570 -28.78 34.19 -35.08
C VAL A 570 -29.49 33.47 -33.91
N LEU A 571 -28.79 33.27 -32.79
CA LEU A 571 -29.29 32.51 -31.62
C LEU A 571 -29.34 33.35 -30.33
N ALA A 572 -29.30 34.69 -30.44
CA ALA A 572 -29.39 35.63 -29.32
C ALA A 572 -30.84 36.03 -29.03
#